data_AF-A0A440V1K9-F1
#
_entry.id   AF-A0A440V1K9-F1
#
_cell.length_a   1.000
_cell.length_b   1.000
_cell.length_c   1.000
_cell.angle_alpha   90.00
_cell.angle_beta   90.00
_cell.angle_gamma   90.00
#
_symmetry.space_group_name_H-M   'P 1'
#
loop_
_entity.id
_entity.type
_entity.pdbx_description
1 polymer ?
#
loop_
_entity_poly.entity_id
_entity_poly.type
_entity_poly.pdbx_seq_one_letter_code
_entity_poly.pdbx_strand_id
1 'polypeptide(L)'
;FCWALYTVLVRRSKFGIELLPLVVLLLGAGALVALPFHLWELVNDERSALNAHGWLALAYLAGPGGALMYYLYNRSVATLGASRASMLLYLQTMFVAILAYLLLGESLHDYDLLGAAFIVAGIVLATMLKPHAARVA
;
A
#
# COMPACT_ATOMS: atom_id res chain seq x y z
N PHE A 1 9.72 8.09 2.84
CA PHE A 1 9.51 9.54 2.62
C PHE A 1 8.35 9.81 1.66
N CYS A 2 8.39 9.37 0.40
CA CYS A 2 7.34 9.62 -0.60
C CYS A 2 5.93 9.22 -0.14
N TRP A 3 5.79 8.07 0.51
CA TRP A 3 4.49 7.60 1.04
C TRP A 3 3.92 8.52 2.11
N ALA A 4 4.75 9.00 3.04
CA ALA A 4 4.32 9.91 4.10
C ALA A 4 3.92 11.28 3.55
N LEU A 5 4.64 11.77 2.54
CA LEU A 5 4.29 13.00 1.84
C LEU A 5 2.94 12.83 1.11
N TYR A 6 2.77 11.74 0.37
CA TYR A 6 1.51 11.38 -0.30
C TYR A 6 0.32 11.37 0.66
N THR A 7 0.42 10.66 1.79
CA THR A 7 -0.70 10.53 2.74
C THR A 7 -1.09 11.85 3.38
N VAL A 8 -0.10 12.71 3.68
CA VAL A 8 -0.34 14.06 4.20
C VAL A 8 -0.96 14.96 3.12
N LEU A 9 -0.46 14.90 1.88
CA LEU A 9 -1.01 15.68 0.78
C LEU A 9 -2.45 15.26 0.49
N VAL A 10 -2.75 13.96 0.35
CA VAL A 10 -4.11 13.47 0.13
C VAL A 10 -5.06 13.90 1.25
N ARG A 11 -4.61 13.87 2.51
CA ARG A 11 -5.44 14.39 3.62
C ARG A 11 -5.67 15.89 3.55
N ARG A 12 -4.68 16.68 3.12
CA ARG A 12 -4.78 18.14 3.00
C ARG A 12 -5.42 18.60 1.70
N SER A 13 -5.51 17.70 0.73
CA SER A 13 -6.08 17.94 -0.59
C SER A 13 -7.58 18.19 -0.46
N LYS A 14 -7.96 19.47 -0.40
CA LYS A 14 -9.35 19.91 -0.61
C LYS A 14 -9.64 20.06 -2.10
N PHE A 15 -9.13 19.16 -2.94
CA PHE A 15 -9.61 19.11 -4.31
C PHE A 15 -11.10 18.79 -4.20
N GLY A 16 -11.97 19.61 -4.79
CA GLY A 16 -13.42 19.35 -4.84
C GLY A 16 -13.77 18.15 -5.72
N ILE A 17 -12.87 17.16 -5.77
CA ILE A 17 -12.88 15.99 -6.62
C ILE A 17 -13.26 14.82 -5.73
N GLU A 18 -14.21 14.02 -6.20
CA GLU A 18 -14.62 12.80 -5.49
C GLU A 18 -13.46 11.80 -5.38
N LEU A 19 -13.55 10.91 -4.39
CA LEU A 19 -12.50 9.94 -4.07
C LEU A 19 -12.13 9.02 -5.24
N LEU A 20 -13.13 8.63 -6.04
CA LEU A 20 -12.94 7.68 -7.15
C LEU A 20 -12.13 8.30 -8.30
N PRO A 21 -12.49 9.50 -8.84
CA PRO A 21 -11.64 10.20 -9.82
C PRO A 21 -10.21 10.46 -9.33
N LEU A 22 -10.02 10.75 -8.05
CA LEU A 22 -8.68 10.94 -7.47
C LEU A 22 -7.83 9.66 -7.60
N VAL A 23 -8.41 8.50 -7.30
CA VAL A 23 -7.73 7.19 -7.43
C VAL A 23 -7.42 6.89 -8.91
N VAL A 24 -8.35 7.16 -9.82
CA VAL A 24 -8.13 6.98 -11.26
C VAL A 24 -6.98 7.85 -11.75
N LEU A 25 -6.93 9.12 -11.32
CA LEU A 25 -5.85 10.04 -11.70
C LEU A 25 -4.49 9.57 -11.17
N LEU A 26 -4.43 9.11 -9.91
CA LEU A 26 -3.21 8.59 -9.28
C LEU A 26 -2.68 7.35 -10.01
N LEU A 27 -3.55 6.37 -10.25
CA LEU A 27 -3.18 5.14 -10.93
C LEU A 27 -2.86 5.39 -12.41
N GLY A 28 -3.61 6.28 -13.08
CA GLY A 28 -3.36 6.69 -14.46
C GLY A 28 -2.02 7.42 -14.62
N ALA A 29 -1.67 8.31 -13.69
CA ALA A 29 -0.36 8.96 -13.66
C ALA A 29 0.77 7.95 -13.43
N GLY A 30 0.57 6.98 -12.52
CA GLY A 30 1.53 5.88 -12.32
C GLY A 30 1.73 5.03 -13.58
N ALA A 31 0.65 4.68 -14.27
CA ALA A 31 0.69 3.94 -15.53
C ALA A 31 1.40 4.73 -16.64
N LEU A 32 1.14 6.03 -16.76
CA LEU A 32 1.83 6.89 -17.73
C LEU A 32 3.33 6.98 -17.49
N VAL A 33 3.75 7.04 -16.22
CA VAL A 33 5.18 7.04 -15.85
C VAL A 33 5.82 5.67 -16.12
N ALA A 34 5.08 4.58 -15.95
CA ALA A 34 5.57 3.22 -16.24
C ALA A 34 5.67 2.90 -17.74
N LEU A 35 4.85 3.57 -18.57
CA LEU A 35 4.77 3.34 -20.02
C LEU A 35 6.13 3.45 -20.76
N PRO A 36 6.95 4.51 -20.59
CA PRO A 36 8.24 4.61 -21.29
C PRO A 36 9.22 3.50 -20.90
N PHE A 37 9.19 2.99 -19.66
CA PHE A 37 10.02 1.87 -19.23
C PHE A 37 9.60 0.59 -19.93
N HIS A 38 8.29 0.35 -20.05
CA HIS A 38 7.78 -0.81 -20.79
C HIS A 38 8.13 -0.75 -22.28
N LEU A 39 8.04 0.44 -22.90
CA LEU A 39 8.46 0.64 -24.29
C LEU A 39 9.96 0.39 -24.49
N TRP A 40 10.79 0.76 -23.51
CA TRP A 40 12.24 0.47 -23.57
C TRP A 40 12.52 -1.03 -23.50
N GLU A 41 11.85 -1.76 -22.60
CA GLU A 41 11.96 -3.22 -22.49
C GLU A 41 11.60 -3.93 -23.80
N LEU A 42 10.52 -3.49 -24.47
CA LEU A 42 10.09 -3.98 -25.78
C LEU A 42 11.13 -3.76 -26.89
N VAL A 43 11.86 -2.65 -26.86
CA VAL A 43 12.88 -2.30 -27.87
C VAL A 43 14.18 -3.09 -27.66
N ASN A 44 14.50 -3.49 -26.42
CA ASN A 44 15.69 -4.29 -26.11
C ASN A 44 15.51 -5.80 -26.37
N ASP A 45 14.39 -6.22 -26.97
CA ASP A 45 14.02 -7.62 -27.26
C ASP A 45 14.02 -8.53 -26.02
N GLU A 46 13.93 -7.94 -24.82
CA GLU A 46 13.43 -8.61 -23.63
C GLU A 46 11.93 -8.79 -23.85
N ARG A 47 11.59 -9.85 -24.58
CA ARG A 47 10.20 -10.25 -24.77
C ARG A 47 9.58 -10.44 -23.40
N SER A 48 8.85 -9.42 -22.94
CA SER A 48 7.96 -9.53 -21.81
C SER A 48 7.01 -10.66 -22.15
N ALA A 49 7.26 -11.84 -21.56
CA ALA A 49 6.47 -13.03 -21.79
C ALA A 49 5.12 -12.83 -21.08
N LEU A 50 4.30 -11.91 -21.61
CA LEU A 50 2.93 -11.66 -21.21
C LEU A 50 2.08 -12.86 -21.66
N ASN A 51 2.32 -13.97 -20.98
CA ASN A 51 1.54 -15.19 -21.10
C ASN A 51 0.19 -14.99 -20.39
N ALA A 52 -0.74 -15.92 -20.53
CA ALA A 52 -2.06 -15.83 -19.86
C ALA A 52 -1.94 -15.59 -18.33
N HIS A 53 -0.92 -16.17 -17.70
CA HIS A 53 -0.60 -15.96 -16.28
C HIS A 53 -0.16 -14.53 -15.96
N GLY A 54 0.62 -13.90 -16.85
CA GLY A 54 1.06 -12.50 -16.69
C GLY A 54 -0.12 -11.53 -16.76
N TRP A 55 -1.05 -11.75 -17.69
CA TRP A 55 -2.29 -10.99 -17.76
C TRP A 55 -3.16 -11.13 -16.52
N LEU A 56 -3.25 -12.34 -15.98
CA LEU A 56 -4.03 -12.61 -14.77
C LEU A 56 -3.41 -11.95 -13.53
N ALA A 57 -2.07 -11.99 -13.42
CA ALA A 57 -1.32 -11.29 -12.38
C ALA A 57 -1.48 -9.77 -12.48
N LEU A 58 -1.42 -9.21 -13.70
CA LEU A 58 -1.67 -7.78 -13.93
C LEU A 58 -3.10 -7.37 -13.58
N ALA A 59 -4.10 -8.18 -13.94
CA ALA A 59 -5.49 -7.92 -13.60
C ALA A 59 -5.72 -7.92 -12.08
N TYR A 60 -5.10 -8.87 -11.37
CA TYR A 60 -5.12 -8.91 -9.91
C TYR A 60 -4.41 -7.70 -9.29
N LEU A 61 -3.25 -7.31 -9.83
CA LEU A 61 -2.50 -6.16 -9.35
C LEU A 61 -3.26 -4.85 -9.58
N ALA A 62 -3.87 -4.66 -10.75
CA ALA A 62 -4.57 -3.43 -11.11
C ALA A 62 -5.93 -3.28 -10.43
N GLY A 63 -6.68 -4.38 -10.30
CA GLY A 63 -8.03 -4.38 -9.72
C GLY A 63 -8.01 -4.33 -8.20
N PRO A 64 -7.94 -5.48 -7.51
CA PRO A 64 -7.94 -5.53 -6.05
C PRO A 64 -6.69 -4.89 -5.43
N GLY A 65 -5.49 -5.16 -5.95
CA GLY A 65 -4.23 -4.61 -5.42
C GLY A 65 -4.00 -3.12 -5.68
N GLY A 66 -4.68 -2.57 -6.69
CA GLY A 66 -4.53 -1.19 -7.14
C GLY A 66 -5.78 -0.39 -6.82
N ALA A 67 -6.79 -0.46 -7.70
CA ALA A 67 -7.99 0.36 -7.61
C ALA A 67 -8.72 0.23 -6.26
N LEU A 68 -9.00 -1.00 -5.82
CA LEU A 68 -9.74 -1.23 -4.57
C LEU A 68 -8.90 -0.87 -3.34
N MET A 69 -7.64 -1.30 -3.31
CA MET A 69 -6.72 -1.01 -2.20
C MET A 69 -6.55 0.49 -2.00
N TYR A 70 -6.21 1.26 -3.05
CA TYR A 70 -6.02 2.70 -2.94
C TYR A 70 -7.32 3.43 -2.60
N TYR A 71 -8.46 2.97 -3.11
CA TYR A 71 -9.77 3.52 -2.72
C TYR A 71 -10.04 3.35 -1.22
N LEU A 72 -9.89 2.14 -0.69
CA LEU A 72 -10.10 1.85 0.73
C LEU A 72 -9.10 2.60 1.62
N TYR A 73 -7.84 2.67 1.19
CA TYR A 73 -6.80 3.39 1.92
C TYR A 73 -7.09 4.89 1.97
N ASN A 74 -7.39 5.52 0.83
CA ASN A 74 -7.70 6.95 0.80
C ASN A 74 -8.99 7.27 1.56
N ARG A 75 -10.00 6.38 1.52
CA ARG A 75 -11.19 6.48 2.38
C ARG A 75 -10.84 6.41 3.87
N SER A 76 -9.90 5.54 4.23
CA SER A 76 -9.39 5.41 5.61
C SER A 76 -8.63 6.67 6.03
N VAL A 77 -7.82 7.26 5.16
CA VAL A 77 -7.13 8.53 5.40
C VAL A 77 -8.13 9.67 5.61
N ALA A 78 -9.19 9.72 4.81
CA ALA A 78 -10.23 10.74 4.93
C ALA A 78 -11.05 10.62 6.22
N THR A 79 -11.35 9.40 6.67
CA THR A 79 -12.20 9.15 7.86
C THR A 79 -11.42 9.10 9.18
N LEU A 80 -10.25 8.46 9.21
CA LEU A 80 -9.45 8.21 10.42
C LEU A 80 -8.28 9.19 10.57
N GLY A 81 -7.92 9.90 9.51
CA GLY A 81 -6.73 10.74 9.44
C GLY A 81 -5.44 9.97 9.12
N ALA A 82 -4.42 10.69 8.67
CA ALA A 82 -3.20 10.11 8.09
C ALA A 82 -2.44 9.18 9.05
N SER A 83 -2.32 9.55 10.33
CA SER A 83 -1.57 8.75 11.31
C SER A 83 -2.21 7.38 11.57
N ARG A 84 -3.51 7.34 11.84
CA ARG A 84 -4.24 6.08 12.08
C ARG A 84 -4.35 5.22 10.82
N ALA A 85 -4.59 5.84 9.67
CA ALA A 85 -4.63 5.12 8.40
C ALA A 85 -3.27 4.47 8.07
N SER A 86 -2.16 5.17 8.32
CA SER A 86 -0.83 4.57 8.14
C SER A 86 -0.54 3.45 9.14
N MET A 87 -1.11 3.47 10.36
CA MET A 87 -1.00 2.34 11.28
C MET A 87 -1.68 1.06 10.76
N LEU A 88 -2.78 1.17 10.00
CA LEU A 88 -3.46 0.02 9.41
C LEU A 88 -2.56 -0.74 8.41
N LEU A 89 -1.59 -0.07 7.80
CA LEU A 89 -0.63 -0.72 6.91
C LEU A 89 0.32 -1.66 7.67
N TYR A 90 0.52 -1.46 8.97
CA TYR A 90 1.28 -2.44 9.75
C TYR A 90 0.47 -3.71 9.96
N LEU A 91 -0.86 -3.63 10.10
CA LEU A 91 -1.71 -4.82 10.17
C LEU A 91 -1.68 -5.63 8.86
N GLN A 92 -1.54 -4.94 7.73
CA GLN A 92 -1.34 -5.60 6.42
C GLN A 92 -0.16 -6.58 6.46
N THR A 93 0.94 -6.27 7.17
CA THR A 93 2.11 -7.18 7.26
C THR A 93 1.77 -8.52 7.92
N MET A 94 0.92 -8.53 8.96
CA MET A 94 0.43 -9.77 9.57
C MET A 94 -0.43 -10.58 8.59
N PHE A 95 -1.35 -9.93 7.89
CA PHE A 95 -2.18 -10.61 6.90
C PHE A 95 -1.35 -11.21 5.76
N VAL A 96 -0.31 -10.51 5.30
CA VAL A 96 0.61 -11.02 4.29
C VAL A 96 1.31 -12.29 4.77
N ALA A 97 1.83 -12.31 6.00
CA ALA A 97 2.48 -13.50 6.56
C ALA A 97 1.52 -14.69 6.68
N ILE A 98 0.29 -14.46 7.17
CA ILE A 98 -0.73 -15.50 7.29
C ILE A 98 -1.11 -16.04 5.90
N LEU A 99 -1.32 -15.16 4.91
CA LEU A 99 -1.67 -15.55 3.56
C LEU A 99 -0.51 -16.26 2.85
N ALA A 100 0.75 -15.89 3.11
CA ALA A 100 1.92 -16.60 2.58
C ALA A 100 1.98 -18.05 3.08
N TYR A 101 1.77 -18.25 4.39
CA TYR A 101 1.67 -19.59 4.96
C TYR A 101 0.52 -20.41 4.34
N LEU A 102 -0.68 -19.82 4.21
CA LEU A 102 -1.88 -20.54 3.76
C LEU A 102 -1.92 -20.78 2.23
N LEU A 103 -1.50 -19.81 1.43
CA LEU A 103 -1.65 -19.84 -0.03
C LEU A 103 -0.38 -20.30 -0.75
N LEU A 104 0.80 -19.89 -0.29
CA LEU A 104 2.09 -20.30 -0.88
C LEU A 104 2.62 -21.58 -0.24
N GLY A 105 2.10 -21.99 0.92
CA GLY A 105 2.60 -23.15 1.66
C GLY A 105 3.98 -22.93 2.26
N GLU A 106 4.40 -21.67 2.45
CA GLU A 106 5.66 -21.35 3.10
C GLU A 106 5.62 -21.81 4.56
N SER A 107 6.62 -22.56 5.00
CA SER A 107 6.75 -22.97 6.39
C SER A 107 7.18 -21.77 7.25
N LEU A 108 6.28 -21.32 8.13
CA LEU A 108 6.58 -20.32 9.16
C LEU A 108 7.67 -20.87 10.08
N HIS A 109 8.83 -20.22 10.06
CA HIS A 109 9.91 -20.54 10.97
C HIS A 109 9.82 -19.67 12.23
N ASP A 110 10.57 -20.04 13.26
CA ASP A 110 10.61 -19.32 14.54
C ASP A 110 10.99 -17.83 14.38
N TYR A 111 11.79 -17.50 13.36
CA TYR A 111 12.16 -16.12 13.05
C TYR A 111 10.98 -15.29 12.50
N ASP A 112 10.03 -15.88 11.78
CA ASP A 112 8.84 -15.20 11.27
C ASP A 112 7.90 -14.84 12.43
N LEU A 113 7.77 -15.75 13.40
CA LEU A 113 7.05 -15.49 14.65
C LEU A 113 7.69 -14.37 15.46
N LEU A 114 9.03 -14.37 15.58
CA LEU A 114 9.75 -13.32 16.29
C LEU A 114 9.55 -11.96 15.61
N GLY A 115 9.61 -11.93 14.28
CA GLY A 115 9.36 -10.73 13.47
C GLY A 115 7.92 -10.22 13.65
N ALA A 116 6.93 -11.10 13.59
CA ALA A 116 5.53 -10.76 13.85
C ALA A 116 5.33 -10.19 15.26
N ALA A 117 5.96 -10.78 16.28
CA ALA A 117 5.91 -10.28 17.65
C ALA A 117 6.52 -8.87 17.77
N PHE A 118 7.66 -8.60 17.12
CA PHE A 118 8.26 -7.27 17.09
C PHE A 118 7.38 -6.23 16.40
N ILE A 119 6.73 -6.60 15.29
CA ILE A 119 5.79 -5.71 14.59
C ILE A 119 4.62 -5.37 15.51
N VAL A 120 3.99 -6.37 16.13
CA VAL A 120 2.87 -6.16 17.05
C VAL A 120 3.29 -5.28 18.23
N ALA A 121 4.44 -5.56 18.85
CA ALA A 121 4.97 -4.75 19.93
C ALA A 121 5.22 -3.30 19.50
N GLY A 122 5.79 -3.08 18.32
CA GLY A 122 6.03 -1.75 17.75
C GLY A 122 4.73 -0.98 17.50
N ILE A 123 3.70 -1.64 16.96
CA ILE A 123 2.37 -1.04 16.76
C ILE A 123 1.77 -0.66 18.12
N VAL A 124 1.77 -1.57 19.09
CA VAL A 124 1.21 -1.31 20.43
C VAL A 124 1.93 -0.13 21.10
N LEU A 125 3.27 -0.12 21.08
CA LEU A 125 4.07 1.00 21.59
C LEU A 125 3.70 2.31 20.89
N ALA A 126 3.67 2.33 19.56
CA ALA A 126 3.35 3.54 18.79
C ALA A 126 1.91 4.03 19.00
N THR A 127 0.99 3.12 19.32
CA THR A 127 -0.43 3.44 19.55
C THR A 127 -0.70 3.86 21.00
N MET A 128 0.03 3.29 21.97
CA MET A 128 -0.10 3.56 23.41
C MET A 128 0.75 4.74 23.87
N LEU A 129 1.88 5.02 23.22
CA LEU A 129 2.62 6.27 23.37
C LEU A 129 1.81 7.40 22.72
N LYS A 130 0.83 7.91 23.46
CA LYS A 130 0.29 9.25 23.18
C LYS A 130 1.48 10.19 23.11
N PRO A 131 1.63 10.99 22.04
CA PRO A 131 2.49 12.15 22.13
C PRO A 131 1.98 12.91 23.35
N HIS A 132 2.83 13.09 24.36
CA HIS A 132 2.69 14.23 25.25
C HIS A 132 2.82 15.43 24.31
N ALA A 133 1.70 15.86 23.73
CA ALA A 133 1.59 17.17 23.15
C ALA A 133 1.89 18.08 24.33
N ALA A 134 3.13 18.56 24.37
CA ALA A 134 3.56 19.58 25.27
C ALA A 134 2.51 20.70 25.13
N ARG A 135 1.70 20.86 26.17
CA ARG A 135 1.03 22.12 26.47
C ARG A 135 2.16 23.12 26.62
N VAL A 136 2.55 23.76 25.53
CA VAL A 136 3.24 25.03 25.61
C VAL A 136 2.16 26.06 25.37
N ALA A 137 1.95 26.83 26.45
CA ALA A 137 1.00 27.92 26.58
C ALA A 137 1.27 29.05 25.58
#